data_AF-D4Z222-F1
#
_entry.id   AF-D4Z222-F1
#
_cell.length_a   1.000
_cell.length_b   1.000
_cell.length_c   1.000
_cell.angle_alpha   90.00
_cell.angle_beta   90.00
_cell.angle_gamma   90.00
#
_symmetry.space_group_name_H-M   'P 1'
#
loop_
_entity.id
_entity.type
_entity.pdbx_description
1 polymer ?
#
loop_
_entity_poly.entity_id
_entity_poly.type
_entity_poly.pdbx_seq_one_letter_code
_entity_poly.pdbx_strand_id
1 'polypeptide(L)'
;MDVQPCRGLVINAPWFFADPAFQQWLTSGTPKFTWWTSGPVDEWSDVIVLVDPNLSGEGADSDMPEAIWNQIVHICREHLGAHGAATPHYVVRLTNLAE
;
A
#
# COMPACT_ATOMS: atom_id res chain seq x y z
N MET A 1 20.32 13.57 -14.33
CA MET A 1 19.55 12.85 -13.30
C MET A 1 18.61 13.86 -12.69
N ASP A 2 17.30 13.64 -12.80
CA ASP A 2 16.30 14.45 -12.13
C ASP A 2 15.91 13.73 -10.84
N VAL A 3 15.94 14.44 -9.71
CA VAL A 3 15.76 13.87 -8.38
C VAL A 3 14.73 14.71 -7.64
N GLN A 4 13.66 14.08 -7.20
CA GLN A 4 12.60 14.72 -6.44
C GLN A 4 12.29 13.92 -5.16
N PRO A 5 11.99 14.60 -4.04
CA PRO A 5 11.52 13.92 -2.85
C PRO A 5 10.12 13.33 -3.09
N CYS A 6 9.85 12.16 -2.49
CA CYS A 6 8.51 11.60 -2.40
C CYS A 6 8.03 11.60 -0.95
N ARG A 7 6.72 11.46 -0.75
CA ARG A 7 6.11 11.32 0.58
C ARG A 7 5.73 9.87 0.80
N GLY A 8 5.76 9.43 2.06
CA GLY A 8 5.38 8.07 2.38
C GLY A 8 4.92 7.89 3.81
N LEU A 9 4.29 6.74 4.03
CA LEU A 9 3.81 6.28 5.33
C LEU A 9 4.26 4.84 5.56
N VAL A 10 4.42 4.48 6.83
CA VAL A 10 4.52 3.10 7.27
C VAL A 10 3.28 2.80 8.10
N ILE A 11 2.53 1.78 7.73
CA ILE A 11 1.31 1.36 8.40
C ILE A 11 1.51 -0.09 8.86
N ASN A 12 1.56 -0.31 10.17
CA ASN A 12 1.46 -1.66 10.71
C ASN A 12 -0.02 -2.06 10.74
N ALA A 13 -0.40 -3.01 9.90
CA ALA A 13 -1.79 -3.47 9.79
C ALA A 13 -1.87 -5.00 9.63
N PRO A 14 -1.55 -5.78 10.69
CA PRO A 14 -1.58 -7.24 10.62
C PRO A 14 -2.94 -7.81 10.18
N TRP A 15 -4.03 -7.10 10.48
CA TRP A 15 -5.37 -7.51 10.07
C TRP A 15 -5.59 -7.46 8.55
N PHE A 16 -4.85 -6.65 7.79
CA PHE A 16 -4.86 -6.71 6.33
C PHE A 16 -4.26 -8.01 5.84
N PHE A 17 -3.13 -8.43 6.41
CA PHE A 17 -2.47 -9.69 6.07
C PHE A 17 -3.27 -10.93 6.51
N ALA A 18 -4.14 -10.78 7.51
CA ALA A 18 -5.10 -11.82 7.91
C ALA A 18 -6.34 -11.90 7.01
N ASP A 19 -6.60 -10.88 6.17
CA ASP A 19 -7.77 -10.84 5.29
C ASP A 19 -7.60 -11.81 4.09
N PRO A 20 -8.53 -12.76 3.86
CA PRO A 20 -8.41 -13.73 2.78
C PRO A 20 -8.37 -13.10 1.37
N ALA A 21 -9.10 -12.01 1.14
CA ALA A 21 -9.11 -11.33 -0.15
C ALA A 21 -7.78 -10.60 -0.38
N PHE A 22 -7.18 -10.04 0.67
CA PHE A 22 -5.85 -9.45 0.58
C PHE A 22 -4.77 -10.50 0.30
N GLN A 23 -4.82 -11.64 0.99
CA GLN A 23 -3.90 -12.76 0.71
C GLN A 23 -4.06 -13.25 -0.74
N GLN A 24 -5.29 -13.37 -1.23
CA GLN A 24 -5.55 -13.74 -2.62
C GLN A 24 -4.97 -12.71 -3.60
N TRP A 25 -5.15 -11.42 -3.32
CA TRP A 25 -4.57 -10.35 -4.14
C TRP A 25 -3.03 -10.37 -4.13
N LEU A 26 -2.41 -10.52 -2.95
CA LEU A 26 -0.96 -10.56 -2.79
C LEU A 26 -0.35 -11.76 -3.54
N THR A 27 -1.06 -12.88 -3.58
CA THR A 27 -0.61 -14.14 -4.20
C THR A 27 -1.09 -14.32 -5.65
N SER A 28 -1.73 -13.31 -6.25
CA SER A 28 -2.39 -13.38 -7.58
C SER A 28 -1.44 -13.54 -8.79
N GLY A 29 -0.14 -13.69 -8.57
CA GLY A 29 0.87 -13.80 -9.63
C GLY A 29 1.22 -12.47 -10.33
N THR A 30 0.40 -11.43 -10.14
CA THR A 30 0.71 -10.06 -10.56
C THR A 30 1.82 -9.49 -9.66
N PRO A 31 2.94 -8.99 -10.23
CA PRO A 31 4.05 -8.45 -9.45
C PRO A 31 3.59 -7.38 -8.45
N LYS A 32 4.13 -7.45 -7.23
CA LYS A 32 3.94 -6.46 -6.17
C LYS A 32 5.29 -5.95 -5.71
N PHE A 33 5.33 -4.72 -5.23
CA PHE A 33 6.51 -4.22 -4.54
C PHE A 33 6.50 -4.79 -3.11
N THR A 34 7.05 -5.98 -2.92
CA THR A 34 6.96 -6.72 -1.64
C THR A 34 8.24 -7.49 -1.35
N TRP A 35 8.46 -7.81 -0.07
CA TRP A 35 9.48 -8.79 0.34
C TRP A 35 8.97 -10.23 0.29
N TRP A 36 7.67 -10.44 0.17
CA TRP A 36 7.11 -11.78 -0.02
C TRP A 36 7.46 -12.31 -1.42
N THR A 37 8.16 -13.44 -1.48
CA THR A 37 8.54 -14.06 -2.76
C THR A 37 7.66 -15.26 -3.11
N SER A 38 7.28 -16.05 -2.10
CA SER A 38 6.48 -17.27 -2.22
C SER A 38 6.26 -17.88 -0.82
N GLY A 39 5.23 -18.71 -0.66
CA GLY A 39 4.97 -19.42 0.59
C GLY A 39 4.01 -18.68 1.52
N PRO A 40 3.94 -19.05 2.82
CA PRO A 40 3.05 -18.40 3.77
C PRO A 40 3.33 -16.91 3.92
N VAL A 41 2.28 -16.11 4.09
CA VAL A 41 2.40 -14.70 4.48
C VAL A 41 2.69 -14.64 5.98
N ASP A 42 3.79 -13.99 6.35
CA ASP A 42 4.31 -13.89 7.71
C ASP A 42 4.66 -12.44 8.07
N GLU A 43 5.35 -12.23 9.20
CA GLU A 43 5.72 -10.91 9.70
C GLU A 43 6.73 -10.16 8.81
N TRP A 44 7.41 -10.86 7.88
CA TRP A 44 8.39 -10.29 6.96
C TRP A 44 7.82 -10.00 5.58
N SER A 45 6.51 -10.25 5.40
CA SER A 45 5.81 -10.17 4.12
C SER A 45 5.30 -8.76 3.79
N ASP A 46 6.11 -7.73 4.06
CA ASP A 46 5.74 -6.34 3.83
C ASP A 46 5.39 -6.07 2.37
N VAL A 47 4.43 -5.18 2.13
CA VAL A 47 4.08 -4.70 0.79
C VAL A 47 4.13 -3.19 0.73
N ILE A 48 4.62 -2.65 -0.38
CA ILE A 48 4.63 -1.23 -0.69
C ILE A 48 3.58 -1.02 -1.78
N VAL A 49 2.68 -0.08 -1.54
CA VAL A 49 1.68 0.36 -2.51
C VAL A 49 1.89 1.83 -2.88
N LEU A 50 1.52 2.19 -4.10
CA LEU A 50 1.63 3.55 -4.62
C LEU A 50 0.25 4.20 -4.74
N VAL A 51 -0.02 5.20 -3.90
CA VAL A 51 -1.31 5.91 -3.83
C VAL A 51 -1.24 7.21 -4.61
N ASP A 52 -2.26 7.53 -5.41
CA ASP A 52 -2.31 8.82 -6.10
C ASP A 52 -2.39 9.98 -5.11
N PRO A 53 -1.60 11.04 -5.32
CA PRO A 53 -1.54 12.16 -4.39
C PRO A 53 -2.84 12.98 -4.36
N ASN A 54 -3.71 12.85 -5.37
CA ASN A 54 -5.03 13.49 -5.37
C ASN A 54 -6.00 12.88 -4.34
N LEU A 55 -5.69 11.66 -3.85
CA LEU A 55 -6.50 10.89 -2.91
C LEU A 55 -7.96 10.72 -3.34
N SER A 56 -8.22 10.56 -4.64
CA SER A 56 -9.55 10.29 -5.20
C SER A 56 -9.95 8.82 -5.17
N GLY A 57 -9.06 7.93 -4.70
CA GLY A 57 -9.25 6.48 -4.73
C GLY A 57 -8.46 5.77 -5.83
N GLU A 58 -7.60 6.48 -6.56
CA GLU A 58 -6.75 5.89 -7.60
C GLU A 58 -5.32 5.65 -7.09
N GLY A 59 -4.59 4.77 -7.78
CA GLY A 59 -3.21 4.40 -7.48
C GLY A 59 -2.78 3.17 -8.27
N ALA A 60 -1.51 2.79 -8.16
CA ALA A 60 -0.97 1.66 -8.92
C ALA A 60 -1.55 0.30 -8.46
N ASP A 61 -1.96 0.24 -7.20
CA ASP A 61 -2.39 -0.98 -6.51
C ASP A 61 -3.87 -0.89 -6.08
N SER A 62 -4.67 -0.04 -6.75
CA SER A 62 -6.10 0.12 -6.46
C SER A 62 -6.96 -1.10 -6.83
N ASP A 63 -6.37 -2.12 -7.45
CA ASP A 63 -6.97 -3.43 -7.73
C ASP A 63 -7.02 -4.36 -6.51
N MET A 64 -6.42 -3.95 -5.39
CA MET A 64 -6.51 -4.66 -4.11
C MET A 64 -7.92 -4.60 -3.51
N PRO A 65 -8.23 -5.37 -2.45
CA PRO A 65 -9.57 -5.36 -1.84
C PRO A 65 -10.02 -3.94 -1.47
N GLU A 66 -11.19 -3.54 -1.98
CA GLU A 66 -11.69 -2.17 -1.93
C GLU A 66 -11.73 -1.59 -0.50
N ALA A 67 -12.14 -2.40 0.48
CA ALA A 67 -12.20 -1.97 1.88
C ALA A 67 -10.82 -1.59 2.44
N ILE A 68 -9.78 -2.36 2.09
CA ILE A 68 -8.40 -2.12 2.53
C ILE A 68 -7.82 -0.91 1.80
N TRP A 69 -8.04 -0.83 0.49
CA TRP A 69 -7.60 0.32 -0.31
C TRP A 69 -8.19 1.64 0.19
N ASN A 70 -9.50 1.67 0.41
CA ASN A 70 -10.20 2.85 0.93
C ASN A 70 -9.66 3.27 2.30
N GLN A 71 -9.30 2.31 3.17
CA GLN A 71 -8.68 2.60 4.46
C GLN A 71 -7.28 3.21 4.29
N ILE A 72 -6.46 2.70 3.38
CA ILE A 72 -5.13 3.26 3.08
C ILE A 72 -5.25 4.70 2.54
N VAL A 73 -6.16 4.93 1.59
CA VAL A 73 -6.42 6.28 1.02
C VAL A 73 -6.93 7.23 2.10
N HIS A 74 -7.79 6.75 3.01
CA HIS A 74 -8.27 7.54 4.13
C HIS A 74 -7.13 7.96 5.07
N ILE A 75 -6.26 7.03 5.48
CA ILE A 75 -5.08 7.31 6.31
C ILE A 75 -4.14 8.30 5.60
N CYS A 76 -3.92 8.14 4.29
CA CYS A 76 -3.12 9.10 3.51
C CYS A 76 -3.75 10.50 3.52
N ARG A 77 -5.08 10.59 3.49
CA ARG A 77 -5.79 11.88 3.57
C ARG A 77 -5.61 12.55 4.91
N GLU A 78 -5.67 11.79 5.99
CA GLU A 78 -5.48 12.31 7.36
C GLU A 78 -4.04 12.77 7.61
N HIS A 79 -3.04 12.05 7.11
CA HIS A 79 -1.64 12.29 7.47
C HIS A 79 -0.82 13.06 6.43
N LEU A 80 -1.15 12.96 5.14
CA LEU A 80 -0.37 13.57 4.05
C LEU A 80 -1.11 14.70 3.33
N GLY A 81 -2.46 14.67 3.32
CA GLY A 81 -3.31 15.59 2.58
C GLY A 81 -3.30 15.36 1.07
N ALA A 82 -4.24 15.96 0.34
CA ALA A 82 -4.32 15.84 -1.13
C ALA A 82 -3.39 16.85 -1.84
N HIS A 83 -2.75 16.42 -2.91
CA HIS A 83 -1.88 17.23 -3.76
C HIS A 83 -2.21 17.02 -5.26
N GLY A 84 -1.75 17.94 -6.11
CA GLY A 84 -2.03 17.91 -7.54
C GLY A 84 -1.28 16.79 -8.29
N ALA A 85 -1.75 16.49 -9.51
CA ALA A 85 -1.27 15.39 -10.36
C ALA A 85 0.23 15.46 -10.76
N ALA A 86 0.88 16.60 -10.59
CA ALA A 86 2.33 16.73 -10.81
C ALA A 86 3.17 16.21 -9.63
N THR A 87 2.53 15.85 -8.51
CA THR A 87 3.20 15.30 -7.33
C THR A 87 3.46 13.81 -7.55
N PRO A 88 4.62 13.27 -7.12
CA PRO A 88 4.82 11.82 -7.12
C PRO A 88 3.77 11.09 -6.27
N HIS A 89 3.51 9.82 -6.60
CA HIS A 89 2.72 8.93 -5.76
C HIS A 89 3.23 8.91 -4.32
N TYR A 90 2.31 8.71 -3.38
CA TYR A 90 2.68 8.40 -2.00
C TYR A 90 3.12 6.95 -1.90
N VAL A 91 4.26 6.73 -1.26
CA VAL A 91 4.80 5.40 -0.99
C VAL A 91 4.27 4.92 0.36
N VAL A 92 3.42 3.90 0.37
CA VAL A 92 2.87 3.36 1.62
C VAL A 92 3.39 1.95 1.85
N ARG A 93 4.20 1.78 2.88
CA ARG A 93 4.68 0.46 3.33
C ARG A 93 3.70 -0.11 4.35
N LEU A 94 3.06 -1.22 4.02
CA LEU A 94 2.24 -2.02 4.92
C LEU A 94 3.11 -3.08 5.56
N THR A 95 3.04 -3.20 6.89
CA THR A 95 3.80 -4.19 7.66
C THR A 95 2.88 -5.13 8.43
N ASN A 96 3.35 -6.36 8.66
CA ASN A 96 2.63 -7.43 9.37
C ASN A 96 3.29 -7.78 10.72
N LEU A 97 3.76 -6.77 11.46
CA LEU A 97 4.46 -6.99 12.71
C LEU A 97 3.44 -7.36 13.81
N ALA A 98 3.58 -8.55 14.38
CA ALA A 98 2.87 -8.94 15.60
C ALA A 98 3.51 -8.21 16.78
N GLU A 99 2.72 -7.46 17.56
CA GLU A 99 3.15 -6.91 18.85
C GLU A 99 3.29 -7.98 19.93
#